data_AF-A0A976JGC2-F1
#
_entry.id   AF-A0A976JGC2-F1
#
_cell.length_a   1.000
_cell.length_b   1.000
_cell.length_c   1.000
_cell.angle_alpha   90.00
_cell.angle_beta   90.00
_cell.angle_gamma   90.00
#
_symmetry.space_group_name_H-M   'P 1'
#
loop_
_entity.id
_entity.type
_entity.pdbx_description
1 polymer ?
#
loop_
_entity_poly.entity_id
_entity_poly.type
_entity_poly.pdbx_seq_one_letter_code
_entity_poly.pdbx_strand_id
1 'polypeptide(L)'
;MSKKLISLLAVSLSFSVQAANEDVCKLFQTKASSSTALKDAPSYFISPDPNGKFVGVITTGGNTIVDLDTGKSIRFPGPYDPVFTPDGKYLTRPGGIIYNAEDVRKKAKANSSAQSMSPIHNGGMRGVYQSLGTVESPSAGNGNKATYRMIDDENGVSFQDYTIDHDDNGVKQKMGSAKRLCDGIKTDTPMLSKDGKYLSIYNEQSGTTQIYNIEENVKSGKPCQMVLDLGFPTGKVSFDYSNSQIAFHVDSVQTQDDYFSGISSRMRKDSFVLKIDKGKDASGKEKWVPRSFTKMNLTDGKADLGTGTYYPRFRKDGSIVTVVQHKSGLQSYSLDVVTQNDIAWQPFKAYLFNPDMYATCNADQKKEIKSLYALGELWSQICGNYNKDMRFQDMMKIPFGMDHDSCVKLIKDKWKGSMKSKVAEAGQSKGSGGELKLNTVKDLSEQDLIAVCPPKFEKNPNGNPKMVGMFGDRKPKTGPEILEAKCAGCHESAREDRPFIDFTNPSIADINMWAQHTFNKSLPEKKQMPPSDENQLEPEEEKMLKEYFIKVLSGQEQYKRAIPE
;
A
#
# COMPACT_ATOMS: atom_id res chain seq x y z
N MET A 1 18.68 60.21 7.41
CA MET A 1 18.73 58.85 8.01
C MET A 1 17.32 58.33 8.32
N SER A 2 16.51 57.92 7.33
CA SER A 2 15.15 57.39 7.63
C SER A 2 14.55 56.56 6.47
N LYS A 3 15.30 55.62 5.89
CA LYS A 3 14.76 54.67 4.89
C LYS A 3 15.13 53.19 5.12
N LYS A 4 15.87 52.86 6.19
CA LYS A 4 16.29 51.47 6.48
C LYS A 4 15.45 50.74 7.54
N LEU A 5 14.51 51.40 8.22
CA LEU A 5 13.70 50.77 9.27
C LEU A 5 12.42 50.08 8.76
N ILE A 6 11.94 50.43 7.56
CA ILE A 6 10.66 49.91 7.03
C ILE A 6 10.81 48.48 6.48
N SER A 7 12.02 48.07 6.08
CA SER A 7 12.24 46.72 5.52
C SER A 7 12.25 45.59 6.57
N LEU A 8 12.51 45.89 7.85
CA LEU A 8 12.52 44.86 8.90
C LEU A 8 11.10 44.51 9.42
N LEU A 9 10.15 45.45 9.32
CA LEU A 9 8.76 45.22 9.73
C LEU A 9 7.95 44.38 8.72
N ALA A 10 8.30 44.45 7.44
CA ALA A 10 7.62 43.65 6.41
C ALA A 10 7.99 42.16 6.48
N VAL A 11 9.19 41.82 6.96
CA VAL A 11 9.64 40.43 7.08
C VAL A 11 8.98 39.73 8.29
N SER A 12 8.61 40.46 9.34
CA SER A 12 7.96 39.89 10.54
C SER A 12 6.45 39.64 10.36
N LEU A 13 5.77 40.36 9.46
CA LEU A 13 4.36 40.09 9.14
C LEU A 13 4.15 38.85 8.27
N SER A 14 5.14 38.47 7.44
CA SER A 14 5.04 37.30 6.56
C SER A 14 5.05 35.97 7.33
N PHE A 15 5.75 35.89 8.47
CA PHE A 15 5.79 34.66 9.29
C PHE A 15 4.46 34.37 10.01
N SER A 16 3.65 35.39 10.29
CA SER A 16 2.37 35.22 11.00
C SER A 16 1.28 34.59 10.11
N VAL A 17 1.37 34.75 8.79
CA VAL A 17 0.39 34.20 7.85
C VAL A 17 0.55 32.69 7.66
N GLN A 18 1.77 32.16 7.79
CA GLN A 18 2.03 30.72 7.65
C GLN A 18 1.49 29.92 8.85
N ALA A 19 1.71 30.39 10.09
CA ALA A 19 1.20 29.70 11.29
C ALA A 19 -0.33 29.67 11.36
N ALA A 20 -1.03 30.71 10.88
CA ALA A 20 -2.49 30.75 10.87
C ALA A 20 -3.13 29.76 9.87
N ASN A 21 -2.41 29.36 8.82
CA ASN A 21 -2.91 28.40 7.83
C ASN A 21 -2.69 26.92 8.24
N GLU A 22 -1.78 26.61 9.18
CA GLU A 22 -1.52 25.21 9.58
C GLU A 22 -2.75 24.53 10.18
N ASP A 23 -3.59 25.28 10.88
CA ASP A 23 -4.75 24.73 11.61
C ASP A 23 -5.92 24.34 10.68
N VAL A 24 -6.09 25.03 9.54
CA VAL A 24 -7.15 24.70 8.55
C VAL A 24 -6.76 23.56 7.61
N CYS A 25 -5.46 23.28 7.50
CA CYS A 25 -4.93 22.20 6.67
C CYS A 25 -4.81 20.87 7.42
N LYS A 26 -5.16 20.85 8.70
CA LYS A 26 -5.07 19.66 9.55
C LYS A 26 -6.04 18.58 9.09
N LEU A 27 -5.48 17.43 8.77
CA LEU A 27 -6.24 16.20 8.53
C LEU A 27 -6.48 15.46 9.85
N PHE A 28 -7.62 14.76 9.95
CA PHE A 28 -7.85 13.79 11.01
C PHE A 28 -6.79 12.71 10.89
N GLN A 29 -5.93 12.62 11.90
CA GLN A 29 -4.87 11.63 11.97
C GLN A 29 -5.40 10.40 12.67
N THR A 30 -5.44 9.28 11.95
CA THR A 30 -5.63 7.97 12.57
C THR A 30 -4.40 7.71 13.43
N LYS A 31 -4.60 7.39 14.70
CA LYS A 31 -3.48 7.14 15.60
C LYS A 31 -3.08 5.68 15.55
N ALA A 32 -1.79 5.43 15.30
CA ALA A 32 -1.22 4.11 15.51
C ALA A 32 -1.12 3.81 17.02
N SER A 33 -1.52 2.61 17.42
CA SER A 33 -1.25 2.07 18.76
C SER A 33 0.24 1.80 18.98
N SER A 34 0.93 1.36 17.92
CA SER A 34 2.38 1.19 17.87
C SER A 34 2.90 1.43 16.45
N SER A 35 4.13 1.91 16.35
CA SER A 35 4.84 2.07 15.07
C SER A 35 6.19 1.39 15.15
N THR A 36 6.48 0.50 14.20
CA THR A 36 7.76 -0.23 14.11
C THR A 36 8.51 0.19 12.87
N ALA A 37 9.67 0.82 13.00
CA ALA A 37 10.41 1.29 11.85
C ALA A 37 10.91 0.13 10.97
N LEU A 38 10.87 0.30 9.65
CA LEU A 38 11.42 -0.63 8.66
C LEU A 38 12.71 -0.09 8.03
N LYS A 39 13.65 -1.00 7.74
CA LYS A 39 14.95 -0.62 7.16
C LYS A 39 14.77 -0.07 5.75
N ASP A 40 13.96 -0.72 4.93
CA ASP A 40 13.74 -0.33 3.55
C ASP A 40 12.25 -0.46 3.20
N ALA A 41 11.90 -0.01 2.00
CA ALA A 41 10.55 -0.17 1.47
C ALA A 41 10.20 -1.66 1.36
N PRO A 42 9.01 -2.09 1.82
CA PRO A 42 8.52 -3.42 1.52
C PRO A 42 8.10 -3.51 0.05
N SER A 43 8.40 -4.62 -0.62
CA SER A 43 8.19 -4.78 -2.06
C SER A 43 6.70 -4.85 -2.45
N TYR A 44 5.97 -5.92 -2.05
CA TYR A 44 4.67 -6.22 -2.67
C TYR A 44 3.48 -6.38 -1.71
N PHE A 45 3.68 -6.81 -0.47
CA PHE A 45 2.69 -6.74 0.62
C PHE A 45 3.34 -7.07 1.98
N ILE A 46 2.53 -7.09 3.04
CA ILE A 46 2.93 -7.56 4.36
C ILE A 46 2.00 -8.70 4.81
N SER A 47 2.50 -9.60 5.65
CA SER A 47 1.70 -10.68 6.23
C SER A 47 1.86 -10.71 7.74
N PRO A 48 0.94 -10.10 8.51
CA PRO A 48 1.00 -10.17 9.96
C PRO A 48 0.62 -11.56 10.44
N ASP A 49 1.31 -12.01 11.49
CA ASP A 49 0.93 -13.17 12.28
C ASP A 49 -0.45 -12.93 12.91
N PRO A 50 -1.46 -13.79 12.67
CA PRO A 50 -2.82 -13.61 13.18
C PRO A 50 -2.92 -13.34 14.67
N ASN A 51 -2.08 -14.00 15.46
CA ASN A 51 -2.15 -13.99 16.93
C ASN A 51 -0.99 -13.22 17.55
N GLY A 52 -0.19 -12.54 16.73
CA GLY A 52 1.18 -12.25 17.10
C GLY A 52 1.63 -10.82 16.85
N LYS A 53 2.89 -10.65 17.23
CA LYS A 53 3.68 -9.45 17.01
C LYS A 53 4.63 -9.58 15.82
N PHE A 54 4.55 -10.65 15.04
CA PHE A 54 5.45 -10.86 13.92
C PHE A 54 4.78 -10.46 12.61
N VAL A 55 5.56 -9.90 11.69
CA VAL A 55 5.09 -9.57 10.34
C VAL A 55 6.12 -10.06 9.34
N GLY A 56 5.65 -10.86 8.37
CA GLY A 56 6.41 -11.23 7.20
C GLY A 56 6.41 -10.09 6.18
N VAL A 57 7.61 -9.69 5.74
CA VAL A 57 7.82 -8.64 4.74
C VAL A 57 9.00 -9.02 3.84
N ILE A 58 8.99 -8.62 2.56
CA ILE A 58 10.21 -8.57 1.76
C ILE A 58 10.90 -7.22 1.99
N THR A 59 12.21 -7.24 2.25
CA THR A 59 13.06 -6.04 2.25
C THR A 59 14.12 -6.16 1.16
N THR A 60 15.01 -5.17 1.03
CA THR A 60 16.13 -5.18 0.06
C THR A 60 16.98 -6.45 0.11
N GLY A 61 17.11 -7.11 1.27
CA GLY A 61 17.84 -8.38 1.36
C GLY A 61 16.94 -9.62 1.45
N GLY A 62 15.72 -9.53 0.92
CA GLY A 62 14.80 -10.65 0.82
C GLY A 62 13.85 -10.79 2.01
N ASN A 63 13.30 -12.00 2.14
CA ASN A 63 12.26 -12.31 3.11
C ASN A 63 12.72 -12.09 4.55
N THR A 64 11.90 -11.39 5.30
CA THR A 64 12.22 -10.93 6.64
C THR A 64 11.00 -11.09 7.55
N ILE A 65 11.23 -11.55 8.78
CA ILE A 65 10.22 -11.55 9.85
C ILE A 65 10.57 -10.44 10.83
N VAL A 66 9.68 -9.46 10.96
CA VAL A 66 9.85 -8.29 11.84
C VAL A 66 9.03 -8.50 13.12
N ASP A 67 9.64 -8.29 14.29
CA ASP A 67 8.98 -8.28 15.60
C ASP A 67 8.51 -6.85 15.94
N LEU A 68 7.20 -6.63 15.93
CA LEU A 68 6.52 -5.35 16.18
C LEU A 68 6.71 -4.79 17.60
N ASP A 69 7.16 -5.60 18.57
CA ASP A 69 7.41 -5.11 19.93
C ASP A 69 8.84 -4.62 20.12
N THR A 70 9.77 -5.09 19.28
CA THR A 70 11.21 -4.82 19.45
C THR A 70 11.85 -4.12 18.25
N GLY A 71 11.21 -4.14 17.08
CA GLY A 71 11.77 -3.69 15.81
C GLY A 71 12.87 -4.60 15.25
N LYS A 72 13.19 -5.69 15.94
CA LYS A 72 14.18 -6.67 15.46
C LYS A 72 13.63 -7.45 14.28
N SER A 73 14.52 -7.84 13.39
CA SER A 73 14.17 -8.56 12.18
C SER A 73 15.11 -9.74 11.95
N ILE A 74 14.57 -10.88 11.51
CA ILE A 74 15.37 -12.04 11.10
C ILE A 74 15.13 -12.37 9.62
N ARG A 75 16.14 -12.92 8.94
CA ARG A 75 15.99 -13.45 7.56
C ARG A 75 15.12 -14.71 7.56
N PHE A 76 14.32 -14.86 6.52
CA PHE A 76 13.48 -16.02 6.23
C PHE A 76 13.82 -16.55 4.83
N PRO A 77 13.62 -17.85 4.52
CA PRO A 77 14.07 -18.43 3.25
C PRO A 77 13.47 -17.75 2.01
N GLY A 78 14.26 -17.72 0.94
CA GLY A 78 13.97 -17.35 -0.47
C GLY A 78 13.40 -15.95 -0.77
N PRO A 79 12.96 -15.71 -2.03
CA PRO A 79 12.72 -14.34 -2.52
C PRO A 79 11.27 -13.83 -2.44
N TYR A 80 10.27 -14.72 -2.44
CA TYR A 80 8.85 -14.34 -2.47
C TYR A 80 8.18 -14.26 -1.10
N ASP A 81 7.19 -13.37 -0.98
CA ASP A 81 6.59 -12.94 0.28
C ASP A 81 6.08 -14.11 1.13
N PRO A 82 6.48 -14.17 2.41
CA PRO A 82 5.97 -15.19 3.31
C PRO A 82 4.56 -14.84 3.78
N VAL A 83 3.66 -15.83 3.85
CA VAL A 83 2.26 -15.65 4.25
C VAL A 83 1.90 -16.54 5.42
N PHE A 84 1.51 -15.94 6.55
CA PHE A 84 0.97 -16.72 7.67
C PHE A 84 -0.37 -17.33 7.29
N THR A 85 -0.60 -18.58 7.68
CA THR A 85 -1.94 -19.17 7.62
C THR A 85 -2.89 -18.38 8.53
N PRO A 86 -4.19 -18.32 8.22
CA PRO A 86 -5.15 -17.58 9.03
C PRO A 86 -5.16 -17.97 10.52
N ASP A 87 -4.90 -19.24 10.83
CA ASP A 87 -4.80 -19.73 12.21
C ASP A 87 -3.42 -19.53 12.87
N GLY A 88 -2.40 -19.17 12.08
CA GLY A 88 -1.05 -18.85 12.54
C GLY A 88 -0.19 -20.07 12.84
N LYS A 89 -0.61 -21.26 12.42
CA LYS A 89 0.18 -22.49 12.61
C LYS A 89 1.35 -22.58 11.64
N TYR A 90 1.20 -22.02 10.44
CA TYR A 90 2.22 -22.11 9.40
C TYR A 90 2.55 -20.76 8.79
N LEU A 91 3.75 -20.72 8.20
CA LEU A 91 4.21 -19.64 7.36
C LEU A 91 4.54 -20.25 6.00
N THR A 92 3.86 -19.80 4.96
CA THR A 92 3.99 -20.36 3.61
C THR A 92 4.73 -19.42 2.69
N ARG A 93 5.15 -19.92 1.54
CA ARG A 93 5.73 -19.15 0.44
C ARG A 93 5.19 -19.68 -0.89
N PRO A 94 5.13 -18.85 -1.95
CA PRO A 94 4.87 -19.33 -3.30
C PRO A 94 5.78 -20.52 -3.64
N GLY A 95 5.28 -21.46 -4.46
CA GLY A 95 5.87 -22.80 -4.56
C GLY A 95 5.13 -23.86 -3.75
N GLY A 96 4.07 -23.50 -3.01
CA GLY A 96 3.45 -24.40 -2.02
C GLY A 96 4.39 -24.76 -0.87
N ILE A 97 5.37 -23.90 -0.55
CA ILE A 97 6.37 -24.21 0.47
C ILE A 97 5.83 -23.83 1.85
N ILE A 98 5.78 -24.79 2.78
CA ILE A 98 5.15 -24.60 4.10
C ILE A 98 6.18 -24.80 5.20
N TYR A 99 6.24 -23.88 6.16
CA TYR A 99 7.08 -23.93 7.35
C TYR A 99 6.24 -23.91 8.62
N ASN A 100 6.72 -24.56 9.69
CA ASN A 100 6.12 -24.43 11.02
C ASN A 100 6.34 -23.00 11.55
N ALA A 101 5.25 -22.24 11.78
CA ALA A 101 5.36 -20.86 12.23
C ALA A 101 5.92 -20.74 13.65
N GLU A 102 5.69 -21.72 14.53
CA GLU A 102 6.23 -21.70 15.89
C GLU A 102 7.77 -21.73 15.88
N ASP A 103 8.37 -22.53 15.01
CA ASP A 103 9.83 -22.61 14.87
C ASP A 103 10.40 -21.29 14.35
N VAL A 104 9.72 -20.66 13.39
CA VAL A 104 10.08 -19.31 12.91
C VAL A 104 10.00 -18.28 14.05
N ARG A 105 8.93 -18.33 14.86
CA ARG A 105 8.79 -17.45 16.04
C ARG A 105 9.89 -17.69 17.06
N LYS A 106 10.27 -18.95 17.33
CA LYS A 106 11.38 -19.29 18.24
C LYS A 106 12.70 -18.68 17.73
N LYS A 107 12.99 -18.83 16.43
CA LYS A 107 14.16 -18.20 15.79
C LYS A 107 14.13 -16.67 15.91
N ALA A 108 12.98 -16.05 15.65
CA ALA A 108 12.79 -14.60 15.74
C ALA A 108 12.99 -14.08 17.17
N LYS A 109 12.41 -14.75 18.17
CA LYS A 109 12.61 -14.42 19.60
C LYS A 109 14.07 -14.54 20.03
N ALA A 110 14.79 -15.53 19.50
CA ALA A 110 16.23 -15.71 19.71
C ALA A 110 17.09 -14.77 18.85
N ASN A 111 16.50 -13.90 18.04
CA ASN A 111 17.19 -13.03 17.08
C ASN A 111 18.17 -13.80 16.17
N SER A 112 17.75 -14.99 15.74
CA SER A 112 18.55 -15.90 14.91
C SER A 112 17.89 -16.09 13.54
N SER A 113 18.71 -16.18 12.49
CA SER A 113 18.21 -16.35 11.12
C SER A 113 17.37 -17.64 10.97
N ALA A 114 16.28 -17.55 10.21
CA ALA A 114 15.45 -18.67 9.78
C ALA A 114 15.78 -19.12 8.34
N GLN A 115 16.79 -18.53 7.69
CA GLN A 115 17.09 -18.75 6.26
C GLN A 115 17.44 -20.20 5.91
N SER A 116 18.01 -20.96 6.85
CA SER A 116 18.36 -22.38 6.67
C SER A 116 17.30 -23.35 7.20
N MET A 117 16.11 -22.86 7.58
CA MET A 117 15.04 -23.76 8.01
C MET A 117 14.58 -24.65 6.86
N SER A 118 14.44 -25.94 7.13
CA SER A 118 13.79 -26.87 6.20
C SER A 118 12.28 -26.67 6.24
N PRO A 119 11.59 -26.65 5.08
CA PRO A 119 10.14 -26.62 5.08
C PRO A 119 9.58 -27.98 5.51
N ILE A 120 8.38 -27.96 6.09
CA ILE A 120 7.62 -29.20 6.33
C ILE A 120 7.00 -29.74 5.04
N HIS A 121 6.71 -28.86 4.07
CA HIS A 121 6.20 -29.20 2.74
C HIS A 121 6.94 -28.42 1.66
N ASN A 122 7.28 -29.05 0.54
CA ASN A 122 7.94 -28.39 -0.58
C ASN A 122 7.35 -28.84 -1.91
N GLY A 123 6.52 -28.00 -2.53
CA GLY A 123 5.98 -28.21 -3.87
C GLY A 123 4.49 -27.87 -3.97
N GLY A 124 4.00 -27.81 -5.21
CA GLY A 124 2.57 -27.73 -5.55
C GLY A 124 2.25 -26.74 -6.65
N MET A 125 2.42 -25.46 -6.37
CA MET A 125 2.01 -24.32 -7.22
C MET A 125 3.25 -23.57 -7.74
N ARG A 126 3.25 -23.03 -8.97
CA ARG A 126 4.43 -22.32 -9.52
C ARG A 126 4.23 -20.81 -9.65
N GLY A 127 3.10 -20.27 -9.23
CA GLY A 127 2.89 -18.82 -9.15
C GLY A 127 3.92 -18.14 -8.26
N VAL A 128 4.13 -16.86 -8.49
CA VAL A 128 5.04 -16.00 -7.68
C VAL A 128 4.28 -15.25 -6.60
N TYR A 129 2.95 -15.31 -6.65
CA TYR A 129 2.04 -14.75 -5.68
C TYR A 129 1.30 -15.85 -4.90
N GLN A 130 0.88 -15.55 -3.67
CA GLN A 130 0.00 -16.44 -2.92
C GLN A 130 -0.95 -15.71 -1.96
N SER A 131 -2.11 -16.32 -1.68
CA SER A 131 -3.00 -15.95 -0.57
C SER A 131 -3.67 -17.21 0.00
N LEU A 132 -4.02 -17.21 1.29
CA LEU A 132 -4.47 -18.41 2.00
C LEU A 132 -5.70 -18.20 2.87
N GLY A 133 -6.54 -19.23 2.93
CA GLY A 133 -7.76 -19.32 3.72
C GLY A 133 -7.87 -20.70 4.39
N THR A 134 -8.42 -20.78 5.59
CA THR A 134 -8.63 -22.05 6.29
C THR A 134 -10.05 -22.55 6.03
N VAL A 135 -10.19 -23.55 5.17
CA VAL A 135 -11.50 -24.09 4.75
C VAL A 135 -12.04 -25.14 5.72
N GLU A 136 -11.16 -25.89 6.36
CA GLU A 136 -11.50 -26.81 7.45
C GLU A 136 -10.53 -26.54 8.60
N SER A 137 -11.07 -26.09 9.74
CA SER A 137 -10.31 -25.95 10.97
C SER A 137 -10.41 -27.24 11.79
N PRO A 138 -9.38 -27.58 12.57
CA PRO A 138 -9.48 -28.68 13.51
C PRO A 138 -10.62 -28.38 14.49
N SER A 139 -11.65 -29.21 14.48
CA SER A 139 -12.78 -29.08 15.41
C SER A 139 -12.25 -29.30 16.83
N ALA A 140 -12.74 -28.53 17.80
CA ALA A 140 -12.26 -28.45 19.18
C ALA A 140 -12.35 -29.77 20.01
N GLY A 141 -12.52 -30.93 19.37
CA GLY A 141 -12.80 -32.18 20.06
C GLY A 141 -12.18 -33.45 19.52
N ASN A 142 -11.42 -33.50 18.41
CA ASN A 142 -10.63 -34.71 18.02
C ASN A 142 -9.81 -34.61 16.70
N GLY A 143 -9.63 -33.43 16.12
CA GLY A 143 -8.86 -33.29 14.89
C GLY A 143 -7.57 -32.51 15.10
N ASN A 144 -6.45 -33.05 14.66
CA ASN A 144 -5.22 -32.29 14.39
C ASN A 144 -5.11 -31.87 12.91
N LYS A 145 -6.14 -32.20 12.14
CA LYS A 145 -6.25 -31.96 10.71
C LYS A 145 -6.81 -30.56 10.42
N ALA A 146 -6.15 -29.84 9.52
CA ALA A 146 -6.62 -28.59 8.94
C ALA A 146 -6.47 -28.64 7.42
N THR A 147 -7.41 -28.03 6.70
CA THR A 147 -7.30 -27.86 5.24
C THR A 147 -7.20 -26.37 4.93
N TYR A 148 -6.16 -26.01 4.19
CA TYR A 148 -5.89 -24.65 3.73
C TYR A 148 -6.11 -24.56 2.23
N ARG A 149 -6.88 -23.58 1.79
CA ARG A 149 -6.95 -23.20 0.39
C ARG A 149 -5.87 -22.17 0.12
N MET A 150 -4.92 -22.52 -0.73
CA MET A 150 -3.93 -21.60 -1.26
C MET A 150 -4.34 -21.19 -2.67
N ILE A 151 -4.29 -19.90 -2.97
CA ILE A 151 -4.36 -19.40 -4.34
C ILE A 151 -2.98 -18.96 -4.80
N ASP A 152 -2.76 -18.99 -6.12
CA ASP A 152 -1.62 -18.39 -6.79
C ASP A 152 -2.06 -17.67 -8.07
N ASP A 153 -1.10 -17.09 -8.78
CA ASP A 153 -1.28 -16.39 -10.05
C ASP A 153 -0.79 -17.19 -11.28
N GLU A 154 -0.52 -18.50 -11.15
CA GLU A 154 -0.06 -19.32 -12.26
C GLU A 154 -1.20 -19.53 -13.29
N ASN A 155 -1.07 -18.89 -14.46
CA ASN A 155 -2.05 -18.91 -15.56
C ASN A 155 -3.41 -18.27 -15.22
N GLY A 156 -3.39 -17.21 -14.40
CA GLY A 156 -4.57 -16.57 -13.82
C GLY A 156 -4.71 -16.97 -12.35
N VAL A 157 -5.88 -16.75 -11.73
CA VAL A 157 -6.08 -17.18 -10.35
C VAL A 157 -6.32 -18.69 -10.32
N SER A 158 -5.40 -19.44 -9.73
CA SER A 158 -5.59 -20.88 -9.47
C SER A 158 -5.64 -21.14 -7.96
N PHE A 159 -6.17 -22.29 -7.56
CA PHE A 159 -6.17 -22.73 -6.17
C PHE A 159 -5.80 -24.19 -6.03
N GLN A 160 -5.26 -24.50 -4.85
CA GLN A 160 -4.98 -25.86 -4.41
C GLN A 160 -5.27 -25.97 -2.92
N ASP A 161 -5.97 -27.04 -2.53
CA ASP A 161 -6.26 -27.31 -1.14
C ASP A 161 -5.17 -28.22 -0.53
N TYR A 162 -4.57 -27.77 0.57
CA TYR A 162 -3.53 -28.47 1.33
C TYR A 162 -4.10 -28.91 2.66
N THR A 163 -4.19 -30.21 2.85
CA THR A 163 -4.56 -30.81 4.13
C THR A 163 -3.30 -31.14 4.90
N ILE A 164 -3.19 -30.65 6.12
CA ILE A 164 -2.12 -30.97 7.05
C ILE A 164 -2.72 -31.62 8.29
N ASP A 165 -2.24 -32.80 8.64
CA ASP A 165 -2.67 -33.59 9.78
C ASP A 165 -1.48 -33.83 10.71
N HIS A 166 -1.67 -33.64 12.02
CA HIS A 166 -0.65 -34.01 13.01
C HIS A 166 -1.13 -35.26 13.73
N ASP A 167 -0.36 -36.33 13.67
CA ASP A 167 -0.61 -37.48 14.52
C ASP A 167 0.63 -37.79 15.37
N ASP A 168 0.55 -38.84 16.18
CA ASP A 168 1.66 -39.27 17.03
C ASP A 168 2.94 -39.62 16.23
N ASN A 169 2.81 -39.82 14.91
CA ASN A 169 3.92 -40.12 14.00
C ASN A 169 4.45 -38.87 13.27
N GLY A 170 3.94 -37.67 13.59
CA GLY A 170 4.40 -36.40 13.04
C GLY A 170 3.40 -35.72 12.09
N VAL A 171 3.92 -34.95 11.13
CA VAL A 171 3.11 -34.12 10.22
C VAL A 171 2.89 -34.86 8.90
N LYS A 172 1.64 -35.23 8.62
CA LYS A 172 1.21 -35.79 7.33
C LYS A 172 0.59 -34.70 6.48
N GLN A 173 0.90 -34.69 5.19
CA GLN A 173 0.41 -33.69 4.25
C GLN A 173 -0.23 -34.37 3.05
N LYS A 174 -1.37 -33.83 2.64
CA LYS A 174 -2.05 -34.22 1.40
C LYS A 174 -2.35 -32.97 0.60
N MET A 175 -1.99 -33.00 -0.67
CA MET A 175 -2.18 -31.91 -1.60
C MET A 175 -3.27 -32.31 -2.62
N GLY A 176 -4.27 -31.44 -2.81
CA GLY A 176 -5.27 -31.58 -3.87
C GLY A 176 -4.68 -31.31 -5.25
N SER A 177 -5.48 -31.46 -6.32
CA SER A 177 -5.09 -30.99 -7.64
C SER A 177 -5.27 -29.47 -7.74
N ALA A 178 -4.36 -28.77 -8.40
CA ALA A 178 -4.54 -27.36 -8.75
C ALA A 178 -5.75 -27.20 -9.69
N LYS A 179 -6.54 -26.15 -9.49
CA LYS A 179 -7.74 -25.83 -10.28
C LYS A 179 -7.81 -24.33 -10.52
N ARG A 180 -8.30 -23.90 -11.69
CA ARG A 180 -8.51 -22.48 -11.96
C ARG A 180 -9.74 -21.94 -11.20
N LEU A 181 -9.66 -20.70 -10.74
CA LEU A 181 -10.76 -19.93 -10.15
C LEU A 181 -11.21 -18.86 -11.15
N CYS A 182 -12.53 -18.65 -11.22
CA CYS A 182 -13.15 -17.52 -11.92
C CYS A 182 -12.68 -17.37 -13.39
N ASP A 183 -12.70 -18.49 -14.13
CA ASP A 183 -12.30 -18.53 -15.53
C ASP A 183 -13.02 -17.48 -16.40
N GLY A 184 -12.25 -16.84 -17.28
CA GLY A 184 -12.73 -15.83 -18.22
C GLY A 184 -12.66 -14.39 -17.70
N ILE A 185 -12.35 -14.17 -16.43
CA ILE A 185 -12.09 -12.84 -15.88
C ILE A 185 -10.59 -12.55 -16.00
N LYS A 186 -10.23 -11.39 -16.55
CA LYS A 186 -8.85 -10.89 -16.53
C LYS A 186 -8.62 -10.20 -15.18
N THR A 187 -7.70 -10.72 -14.38
CA THR A 187 -7.61 -10.41 -12.96
C THR A 187 -6.21 -10.01 -12.53
N ASP A 188 -6.13 -9.06 -11.61
CA ASP A 188 -4.92 -8.78 -10.82
C ASP A 188 -5.26 -8.68 -9.31
N THR A 189 -4.24 -8.59 -8.46
CA THR A 189 -4.32 -8.41 -7.01
C THR A 189 -5.18 -9.45 -6.25
N PRO A 190 -5.19 -10.74 -6.64
CA PRO A 190 -6.14 -11.70 -6.09
C PRO A 190 -5.91 -11.89 -4.59
N MET A 191 -6.96 -11.85 -3.77
CA MET A 191 -6.84 -11.95 -2.31
C MET A 191 -7.91 -12.86 -1.75
N LEU A 192 -7.50 -13.91 -1.04
CA LEU A 192 -8.42 -14.85 -0.44
C LEU A 192 -8.83 -14.39 0.97
N SER A 193 -10.11 -14.55 1.29
CA SER A 193 -10.65 -14.41 2.65
C SER A 193 -10.06 -15.44 3.61
N LYS A 194 -10.11 -15.15 4.91
CA LYS A 194 -9.52 -15.98 5.96
C LYS A 194 -10.14 -17.38 6.06
N ASP A 195 -11.38 -17.54 5.62
CA ASP A 195 -12.11 -18.82 5.56
C ASP A 195 -12.09 -19.48 4.17
N GLY A 196 -11.42 -18.86 3.19
CA GLY A 196 -11.25 -19.43 1.85
C GLY A 196 -12.51 -19.42 0.98
N LYS A 197 -13.56 -18.68 1.36
CA LYS A 197 -14.88 -18.67 0.68
C LYS A 197 -15.06 -17.53 -0.31
N TYR A 198 -14.37 -16.42 -0.06
CA TYR A 198 -14.42 -15.21 -0.86
C TYR A 198 -13.06 -14.87 -1.44
N LEU A 199 -13.06 -14.38 -2.68
CA LEU A 199 -11.91 -13.92 -3.43
C LEU A 199 -12.14 -12.47 -3.87
N SER A 200 -11.24 -11.57 -3.51
CA SER A 200 -11.16 -10.23 -4.10
C SER A 200 -10.24 -10.27 -5.30
N ILE A 201 -10.61 -9.60 -6.39
CA ILE A 201 -9.78 -9.40 -7.58
C ILE A 201 -9.95 -7.97 -8.09
N TYR A 202 -8.89 -7.42 -8.67
CA TYR A 202 -9.02 -6.29 -9.60
C TYR A 202 -9.44 -6.85 -10.96
N ASN A 203 -10.62 -6.45 -11.45
CA ASN A 203 -11.12 -6.85 -12.75
C ASN A 203 -10.71 -5.80 -13.78
N GLU A 204 -9.76 -6.17 -14.64
CA GLU A 204 -9.20 -5.25 -15.64
C GLU A 204 -10.22 -4.85 -16.72
N GLN A 205 -11.28 -5.62 -16.92
CA GLN A 205 -12.32 -5.29 -17.90
C GLN A 205 -13.23 -4.17 -17.40
N SER A 206 -13.60 -4.20 -16.12
CA SER A 206 -14.43 -3.14 -15.52
C SER A 206 -13.60 -1.98 -14.96
N GLY A 207 -12.29 -2.19 -14.73
CA GLY A 207 -11.45 -1.23 -14.05
C GLY A 207 -11.78 -1.10 -12.55
N THR A 208 -12.37 -2.14 -11.95
CA THR A 208 -12.84 -2.10 -10.56
C THR A 208 -12.40 -3.31 -9.73
N THR A 209 -12.22 -3.11 -8.43
CA THR A 209 -12.03 -4.23 -7.50
C THR A 209 -13.36 -4.86 -7.11
N GLN A 210 -13.47 -6.16 -7.29
CA GLN A 210 -14.67 -6.96 -7.10
C GLN A 210 -14.41 -8.12 -6.14
N ILE A 211 -15.43 -8.52 -5.39
CA ILE A 211 -15.40 -9.64 -4.46
C ILE A 211 -16.37 -10.71 -4.93
N TYR A 212 -15.89 -11.95 -4.98
CA TYR A 212 -16.60 -13.12 -5.45
C TYR A 212 -16.74 -14.15 -4.34
N ASN A 213 -17.92 -14.74 -4.19
CA ASN A 213 -18.09 -16.02 -3.51
C ASN A 213 -17.65 -17.13 -4.48
N ILE A 214 -16.70 -17.96 -4.04
CA ILE A 214 -16.08 -19.01 -4.85
C ILE A 214 -16.50 -20.43 -4.43
N GLU A 215 -17.39 -20.60 -3.45
CA GLU A 215 -17.70 -21.93 -2.92
C GLU A 215 -18.29 -22.88 -3.97
N GLU A 216 -19.27 -22.41 -4.76
CA GLU A 216 -19.89 -23.21 -5.81
C GLU A 216 -18.92 -23.50 -6.97
N ASN A 217 -18.03 -22.55 -7.27
CA ASN A 217 -16.96 -22.72 -8.26
C ASN A 217 -16.00 -23.84 -7.83
N VAL A 218 -15.56 -23.82 -6.58
CA VAL A 218 -14.64 -24.84 -6.04
C VAL A 218 -15.31 -26.23 -5.99
N LYS A 219 -16.57 -26.30 -5.55
CA LYS A 219 -17.28 -27.59 -5.38
C LYS A 219 -17.70 -28.21 -6.71
N SER A 220 -18.16 -27.40 -7.66
CA SER A 220 -18.88 -27.89 -8.85
C SER A 220 -18.42 -27.29 -10.18
N GLY A 221 -17.40 -26.42 -10.18
CA GLY A 221 -16.89 -25.76 -11.39
C GLY A 221 -17.79 -24.66 -11.95
N LYS A 222 -18.88 -24.29 -11.25
CA LYS A 222 -19.76 -23.19 -11.67
C LYS A 222 -19.00 -21.85 -11.71
N PRO A 223 -19.46 -20.84 -12.47
CA PRO A 223 -18.86 -19.51 -12.43
C PRO A 223 -18.84 -18.92 -11.01
N CYS A 224 -17.81 -18.13 -10.70
CA CYS A 224 -17.74 -17.37 -9.47
C CYS A 224 -18.91 -16.38 -9.38
N GLN A 225 -19.48 -16.20 -8.18
CA GLN A 225 -20.59 -15.29 -7.96
C GLN A 225 -20.07 -13.97 -7.37
N MET A 226 -20.15 -12.87 -8.13
CA MET A 226 -19.84 -11.54 -7.59
C MET A 226 -20.84 -11.18 -6.48
N VAL A 227 -20.32 -10.84 -5.29
CA VAL A 227 -21.11 -10.42 -4.12
C VAL A 227 -20.97 -8.92 -3.84
N LEU A 228 -19.86 -8.30 -4.28
CA LEU A 228 -19.60 -6.87 -4.15
C LEU A 228 -18.75 -6.37 -5.32
N ASP A 229 -19.08 -5.21 -5.87
CA ASP A 229 -18.18 -4.40 -6.71
C ASP A 229 -17.92 -3.09 -5.96
N LEU A 230 -16.65 -2.75 -5.72
CA LEU A 230 -16.29 -1.50 -5.05
C LEU A 230 -16.54 -0.29 -5.96
N GLY A 231 -16.55 -0.48 -7.28
CA GLY A 231 -16.76 0.58 -8.27
C GLY A 231 -15.52 1.41 -8.60
N PHE A 232 -14.35 1.02 -8.09
CA PHE A 232 -13.06 1.68 -8.32
C PHE A 232 -11.89 0.70 -8.15
N PRO A 233 -10.72 0.99 -8.74
CA PRO A 233 -9.53 0.17 -8.57
C PRO A 233 -8.97 0.34 -7.15
N THR A 234 -8.60 -0.77 -6.51
CA THR A 234 -7.92 -0.81 -5.21
C THR A 234 -6.75 -1.76 -5.26
N GLY A 235 -5.74 -1.52 -4.43
CA GLY A 235 -4.69 -2.52 -4.21
C GLY A 235 -5.24 -3.76 -3.49
N LYS A 236 -4.35 -4.68 -3.14
CA LYS A 236 -4.71 -5.96 -2.50
C LYS A 236 -5.65 -5.76 -1.28
N VAL A 237 -6.83 -6.37 -1.34
CA VAL A 237 -7.85 -6.35 -0.28
C VAL A 237 -7.49 -7.31 0.85
N SER A 238 -7.59 -6.88 2.10
CA SER A 238 -7.55 -7.72 3.27
C SER A 238 -8.94 -7.89 3.87
N PHE A 239 -9.41 -9.12 3.95
CA PHE A 239 -10.59 -9.47 4.75
C PHE A 239 -10.24 -9.54 6.23
N ASP A 240 -11.15 -9.12 7.09
CA ASP A 240 -11.12 -9.47 8.51
C ASP A 240 -11.51 -10.95 8.72
N TYR A 241 -11.38 -11.44 9.94
CA TYR A 241 -11.58 -12.86 10.26
C TYR A 241 -13.04 -13.32 10.19
N SER A 242 -14.00 -12.39 10.26
CA SER A 242 -15.44 -12.67 10.11
C SER A 242 -15.98 -12.34 8.72
N ASN A 243 -15.14 -11.81 7.82
CA ASN A 243 -15.51 -11.25 6.53
C ASN A 243 -16.61 -10.16 6.66
N SER A 244 -16.66 -9.45 7.80
CA SER A 244 -17.54 -8.30 8.06
C SER A 244 -16.90 -6.98 7.69
N GLN A 245 -15.58 -7.00 7.47
CA GLN A 245 -14.80 -5.84 7.11
C GLN A 245 -13.77 -6.19 6.05
N ILE A 246 -13.43 -5.19 5.25
CA ILE A 246 -12.26 -5.24 4.37
C ILE A 246 -11.40 -4.00 4.58
N ALA A 247 -10.10 -4.14 4.33
CA ALA A 247 -9.16 -3.05 4.27
C ALA A 247 -8.40 -3.11 2.95
N PHE A 248 -8.13 -1.96 2.35
CA PHE A 248 -7.43 -1.84 1.06
C PHE A 248 -6.74 -0.49 0.98
N HIS A 249 -5.92 -0.27 -0.04
CA HIS A 249 -5.37 1.06 -0.33
C HIS A 249 -5.75 1.49 -1.74
N VAL A 250 -5.74 2.79 -1.96
CA VAL A 250 -5.93 3.40 -3.27
C VAL A 250 -4.85 4.44 -3.52
N ASP A 251 -4.51 4.63 -4.78
CA ASP A 251 -3.64 5.70 -5.20
C ASP A 251 -4.49 6.96 -5.32
N SER A 252 -4.16 7.98 -4.53
CA SER A 252 -4.93 9.21 -4.40
C SER A 252 -4.39 10.35 -5.26
N VAL A 253 -3.23 10.17 -5.90
CA VAL A 253 -2.65 11.10 -6.88
C VAL A 253 -1.91 10.28 -7.94
N GLN A 254 -2.09 10.61 -9.22
CA GLN A 254 -1.50 9.90 -10.37
C GLN A 254 -1.73 8.38 -10.34
N THR A 255 -2.97 7.97 -10.10
CA THR A 255 -3.36 6.55 -10.06
C THR A 255 -3.00 5.85 -11.36
N GLN A 256 -2.23 4.78 -11.23
CA GLN A 256 -2.10 3.77 -12.27
C GLN A 256 -3.32 2.86 -12.16
N ASP A 257 -4.17 2.87 -13.18
CA ASP A 257 -5.37 2.03 -13.22
C ASP A 257 -5.04 0.59 -13.65
N ASP A 258 -3.79 0.26 -13.98
CA ASP A 258 -3.37 -1.05 -14.48
C ASP A 258 -2.51 -1.85 -13.49
N TYR A 259 -1.71 -1.20 -12.65
CA TYR A 259 -0.84 -1.87 -11.69
C TYR A 259 -0.59 -1.06 -10.41
N PHE A 260 -0.73 -1.71 -9.24
CA PHE A 260 -0.43 -1.09 -7.95
C PHE A 260 1.04 -1.27 -7.57
N SER A 261 1.86 -0.28 -7.92
CA SER A 261 3.29 -0.21 -7.55
C SER A 261 3.51 0.31 -6.12
N GLY A 262 4.77 0.37 -5.67
CA GLY A 262 5.15 1.12 -4.46
C GLY A 262 4.87 2.62 -4.59
N ILE A 263 5.01 3.39 -3.51
CA ILE A 263 4.85 4.85 -3.56
C ILE A 263 6.04 5.48 -4.29
N SER A 264 5.77 6.37 -5.25
CA SER A 264 6.77 7.22 -5.91
C SER A 264 6.68 8.67 -5.41
N SER A 265 7.68 9.50 -5.72
CA SER A 265 7.70 10.93 -5.37
C SER A 265 6.53 11.74 -5.94
N ARG A 266 5.75 11.17 -6.87
CA ARG A 266 4.58 11.81 -7.51
C ARG A 266 3.24 11.22 -7.09
N MET A 267 3.26 10.14 -6.31
CA MET A 267 2.06 9.45 -5.88
C MET A 267 1.81 9.62 -4.39
N ARG A 268 0.54 9.50 -4.02
CA ARG A 268 0.14 9.33 -2.63
C ARG A 268 -0.75 8.10 -2.54
N LYS A 269 -0.54 7.27 -1.53
CA LYS A 269 -1.41 6.12 -1.24
C LYS A 269 -2.14 6.34 0.06
N ASP A 270 -3.41 5.96 0.08
CA ASP A 270 -4.24 6.05 1.27
C ASP A 270 -4.94 4.72 1.49
N SER A 271 -4.82 4.20 2.71
CA SER A 271 -5.51 3.00 3.14
C SER A 271 -6.90 3.32 3.68
N PHE A 272 -7.85 2.42 3.43
CA PHE A 272 -9.25 2.51 3.80
C PHE A 272 -9.68 1.24 4.52
N VAL A 273 -10.69 1.37 5.37
CA VAL A 273 -11.39 0.23 5.98
C VAL A 273 -12.88 0.40 5.73
N LEU A 274 -13.55 -0.69 5.39
CA LEU A 274 -14.96 -0.74 5.01
C LEU A 274 -15.68 -1.80 5.84
N LYS A 275 -16.78 -1.44 6.50
CA LYS A 275 -17.74 -2.37 7.11
C LYS A 275 -18.76 -2.80 6.07
N ILE A 276 -19.09 -4.09 6.09
CA ILE A 276 -19.96 -4.74 5.12
C ILE A 276 -21.05 -5.50 5.86
N ASP A 277 -22.29 -5.27 5.46
CA ASP A 277 -23.42 -6.11 5.83
C ASP A 277 -23.64 -7.17 4.73
N LYS A 278 -23.84 -8.43 5.14
CA LYS A 278 -24.15 -9.53 4.22
C LYS A 278 -25.64 -9.77 4.19
N GLY A 279 -26.20 -9.89 3.00
CA GLY A 279 -27.61 -10.18 2.78
C GLY A 279 -27.83 -11.05 1.55
N LYS A 280 -29.07 -11.06 1.08
CA LYS A 280 -29.47 -11.68 -0.17
C LYS A 280 -30.19 -10.67 -1.04
N ASP A 281 -30.02 -10.76 -2.35
CA ASP A 281 -30.83 -10.00 -3.30
C ASP A 281 -32.24 -10.63 -3.46
N ALA A 282 -33.07 -10.02 -4.31
CA ALA A 282 -34.43 -10.50 -4.57
C ALA A 282 -34.48 -11.92 -5.17
N SER A 283 -33.39 -12.40 -5.77
CA SER A 283 -33.26 -13.76 -6.30
C SER A 283 -32.74 -14.76 -5.26
N GLY A 284 -32.47 -14.31 -4.03
CA GLY A 284 -31.93 -15.14 -2.96
C GLY A 284 -30.40 -15.35 -3.05
N LYS A 285 -29.73 -14.71 -4.00
CA LYS A 285 -28.27 -14.76 -4.15
C LYS A 285 -27.61 -13.88 -3.11
N GLU A 286 -26.51 -14.36 -2.51
CA GLU A 286 -25.72 -13.55 -1.57
C GLU A 286 -25.28 -12.23 -2.21
N LYS A 287 -25.46 -11.14 -1.46
CA LYS A 287 -25.05 -9.79 -1.83
C LYS A 287 -24.50 -9.08 -0.60
N TRP A 288 -23.42 -8.34 -0.80
CA TRP A 288 -22.78 -7.55 0.24
C TRP A 288 -23.12 -6.08 0.04
N VAL A 289 -23.37 -5.38 1.14
CA VAL A 289 -23.71 -3.96 1.15
C VAL A 289 -22.71 -3.24 2.05
N PRO A 290 -21.86 -2.37 1.49
CA PRO A 290 -21.01 -1.55 2.32
C PRO A 290 -21.83 -0.58 3.16
N ARG A 291 -21.56 -0.54 4.46
CA ARG A 291 -22.33 0.26 5.43
C ARG A 291 -21.62 1.55 5.81
N SER A 292 -20.33 1.44 6.12
CA SER A 292 -19.53 2.56 6.57
C SER A 292 -18.08 2.35 6.21
N PHE A 293 -17.34 3.43 6.02
CA PHE A 293 -15.93 3.39 5.69
C PHE A 293 -15.15 4.41 6.52
N THR A 294 -13.83 4.32 6.43
CA THR A 294 -12.90 5.29 6.99
C THR A 294 -11.64 5.35 6.15
N LYS A 295 -10.97 6.50 6.18
CA LYS A 295 -9.63 6.67 5.62
C LYS A 295 -8.62 6.61 6.77
N MET A 296 -7.65 5.71 6.68
CA MET A 296 -6.55 5.61 7.66
C MET A 296 -5.43 6.58 7.31
N ASN A 297 -5.42 7.73 8.00
CA ASN A 297 -4.47 8.81 7.75
C ASN A 297 -3.37 8.76 8.81
N LEU A 298 -2.33 7.98 8.56
CA LEU A 298 -1.25 7.73 9.54
C LEU A 298 -0.01 8.60 9.30
N THR A 299 0.03 9.41 8.23
CA THR A 299 1.10 10.39 8.02
C THR A 299 0.98 11.53 9.03
N ASP A 300 1.97 12.41 9.09
CA ASP A 300 2.08 13.57 10.02
C ASP A 300 1.03 14.69 9.77
N GLY A 301 -0.11 14.34 9.18
CA GLY A 301 -1.17 15.26 8.80
C GLY A 301 -0.87 16.06 7.54
N LYS A 302 0.35 15.94 6.98
CA LYS A 302 0.69 16.53 5.69
C LYS A 302 0.37 15.55 4.58
N ALA A 303 -0.02 16.14 3.46
CA ALA A 303 -0.55 15.43 2.32
C ALA A 303 0.49 15.34 1.20
N ASP A 304 1.76 15.19 1.57
CA ASP A 304 2.86 15.31 0.63
C ASP A 304 2.89 14.13 -0.36
N LEU A 305 3.27 14.40 -1.61
CA LEU A 305 3.55 13.33 -2.57
C LEU A 305 4.76 12.52 -2.10
N GLY A 306 4.83 11.24 -2.46
CA GLY A 306 5.84 10.33 -1.92
C GLY A 306 5.60 9.92 -0.47
N THR A 307 4.40 10.14 0.05
CA THR A 307 3.98 9.65 1.38
C THR A 307 2.68 8.85 1.25
N GLY A 308 2.36 8.06 2.28
CA GLY A 308 1.09 7.36 2.29
C GLY A 308 1.04 6.12 3.17
N THR A 309 -0.10 5.47 3.12
CA THR A 309 -0.39 4.23 3.84
C THR A 309 -0.82 3.15 2.87
N TYR A 310 -0.22 1.97 2.95
CA TYR A 310 -0.49 0.88 2.01
C TYR A 310 -0.35 -0.51 2.64
N TYR A 311 -0.83 -1.52 1.90
CA TYR A 311 -0.90 -2.93 2.34
C TYR A 311 -1.54 -3.14 3.72
N PRO A 312 -2.74 -2.61 4.01
CA PRO A 312 -3.39 -2.84 5.29
C PRO A 312 -3.82 -4.30 5.43
N ARG A 313 -3.57 -4.92 6.59
CA ARG A 313 -3.87 -6.32 6.87
C ARG A 313 -4.44 -6.52 8.26
N PHE A 314 -5.55 -7.24 8.35
CA PHE A 314 -6.16 -7.60 9.63
C PHE A 314 -5.38 -8.68 10.37
N ARG A 315 -5.26 -8.50 11.69
CA ARG A 315 -4.97 -9.54 12.68
C ARG A 315 -6.25 -10.14 13.24
N LYS A 316 -6.14 -11.26 13.96
CA LYS A 316 -7.30 -11.97 14.53
C LYS A 316 -8.04 -11.17 15.60
N ASP A 317 -7.33 -10.27 16.28
CA ASP A 317 -7.91 -9.34 17.26
C ASP A 317 -8.67 -8.15 16.62
N GLY A 318 -8.74 -8.09 15.28
CA GLY A 318 -9.41 -7.03 14.53
C GLY A 318 -8.55 -5.77 14.31
N SER A 319 -7.37 -5.67 14.93
CA SER A 319 -6.43 -4.60 14.62
C SER A 319 -5.84 -4.76 13.22
N ILE A 320 -5.31 -3.67 12.68
CA ILE A 320 -4.80 -3.60 11.30
C ILE A 320 -3.32 -3.23 11.37
N VAL A 321 -2.48 -4.01 10.70
CA VAL A 321 -1.08 -3.64 10.41
C VAL A 321 -1.03 -3.03 9.01
N THR A 322 -0.34 -1.90 8.84
CA THR A 322 -0.17 -1.25 7.54
C THR A 322 1.22 -0.66 7.42
N VAL A 323 1.71 -0.53 6.18
CA VAL A 323 2.95 0.16 5.89
C VAL A 323 2.67 1.66 5.81
N VAL A 324 3.48 2.46 6.50
CA VAL A 324 3.44 3.93 6.41
C VAL A 324 4.75 4.43 5.83
N GLN A 325 4.68 5.26 4.80
CA GLN A 325 5.81 6.03 4.31
C GLN A 325 5.64 7.48 4.77
N HIS A 326 6.53 7.90 5.68
CA HIS A 326 6.40 9.20 6.35
C HIS A 326 6.89 10.37 5.52
N LYS A 327 7.88 10.16 4.64
CA LYS A 327 8.51 11.23 3.86
C LYS A 327 8.90 10.77 2.46
N SER A 328 8.69 11.66 1.49
CA SER A 328 9.17 11.50 0.12
C SER A 328 10.69 11.44 0.07
N GLY A 329 11.25 10.57 -0.78
CA GLY A 329 12.70 10.48 -1.03
C GLY A 329 13.56 9.95 0.12
N LEU A 330 13.01 9.83 1.34
CA LEU A 330 13.68 9.25 2.49
C LEU A 330 13.14 7.85 2.75
N GLN A 331 14.03 6.89 3.04
CA GLN A 331 13.68 5.52 3.44
C GLN A 331 13.06 5.47 4.85
N SER A 332 12.02 6.26 5.09
CA SER A 332 11.28 6.34 6.34
C SER A 332 9.98 5.55 6.21
N TYR A 333 10.11 4.24 6.40
CA TYR A 333 9.00 3.29 6.40
C TYR A 333 8.75 2.78 7.81
N SER A 334 7.50 2.53 8.16
CA SER A 334 7.12 1.81 9.38
C SER A 334 5.99 0.83 9.16
N LEU A 335 5.88 -0.15 10.05
CA LEU A 335 4.70 -0.98 10.26
C LEU A 335 3.91 -0.38 11.42
N ASP A 336 2.78 0.23 11.10
CA ASP A 336 1.89 0.83 12.08
C ASP A 336 0.74 -0.12 12.38
N VAL A 337 0.40 -0.24 13.67
CA VAL A 337 -0.72 -1.04 14.15
C VAL A 337 -1.85 -0.11 14.57
N VAL A 338 -3.01 -0.23 13.93
CA VAL A 338 -4.21 0.57 14.22
C VAL A 338 -5.25 -0.31 14.90
N THR A 339 -5.85 0.16 16.00
CA THR A 339 -6.97 -0.54 16.62
C THR A 339 -8.31 -0.02 16.08
N GLN A 340 -9.34 -0.85 16.11
CA GLN A 340 -10.68 -0.49 15.63
C GLN A 340 -11.30 0.69 16.38
N ASN A 341 -10.87 0.93 17.62
CA ASN A 341 -11.37 2.03 18.45
C ASN A 341 -10.77 3.39 18.06
N ASP A 342 -9.67 3.39 17.30
CA ASP A 342 -8.98 4.61 16.84
C ASP A 342 -9.50 5.08 15.46
N ILE A 343 -10.54 4.42 14.94
CA ILE A 343 -11.07 4.63 13.60
C ILE A 343 -12.32 5.51 13.62
N ALA A 344 -12.29 6.57 12.81
CA ALA A 344 -13.38 7.50 12.57
C ALA A 344 -14.31 7.00 11.44
N TRP A 345 -15.38 6.28 11.79
CA TRP A 345 -16.33 5.72 10.82
C TRP A 345 -17.27 6.77 10.22
N GLN A 346 -17.48 6.69 8.90
CA GLN A 346 -18.41 7.52 8.13
C GLN A 346 -19.38 6.62 7.34
N PRO A 347 -20.65 7.03 7.13
CA PRO A 347 -21.57 6.27 6.28
C PRO A 347 -21.02 6.09 4.87
N PHE A 348 -21.14 4.88 4.32
CA PHE A 348 -20.71 4.60 2.95
C PHE A 348 -21.78 5.04 1.95
N LYS A 349 -21.35 5.71 0.89
CA LYS A 349 -22.22 6.26 -0.15
C LYS A 349 -21.66 5.84 -1.51
N ALA A 350 -22.19 4.75 -2.08
CA ALA A 350 -21.66 4.12 -3.29
C ALA A 350 -21.47 5.08 -4.48
N TYR A 351 -22.40 6.04 -4.64
CA TYR A 351 -22.35 7.04 -5.71
C TYR A 351 -21.15 8.00 -5.63
N LEU A 352 -20.46 8.08 -4.48
CA LEU A 352 -19.25 8.89 -4.33
C LEU A 352 -18.01 8.21 -4.93
N PHE A 353 -18.11 6.90 -5.18
CA PHE A 353 -16.98 6.07 -5.59
C PHE A 353 -17.11 5.54 -7.02
N ASN A 354 -18.31 5.59 -7.60
CA ASN A 354 -18.57 5.16 -8.96
C ASN A 354 -19.05 6.36 -9.81
N PRO A 355 -18.19 6.89 -10.71
CA PRO A 355 -18.55 8.02 -11.59
C PRO A 355 -19.79 7.75 -12.46
N ASP A 356 -20.00 6.50 -12.90
CA ASP A 356 -21.12 6.12 -13.77
C ASP A 356 -22.46 6.27 -13.05
N MET A 357 -22.46 6.21 -11.72
CA MET A 357 -23.67 6.44 -10.93
C MET A 357 -24.10 7.91 -10.92
N TYR A 358 -23.26 8.86 -11.35
CA TYR A 358 -23.58 10.28 -11.31
C TYR A 358 -24.83 10.62 -12.13
N ALA A 359 -25.01 10.00 -13.31
CA ALA A 359 -26.19 10.22 -14.15
C ALA A 359 -27.48 9.88 -13.41
N THR A 360 -27.45 8.82 -12.59
CA THR A 360 -28.59 8.31 -11.81
C THR A 360 -28.81 9.03 -10.47
N CYS A 361 -27.90 9.93 -10.08
CA CYS A 361 -28.02 10.65 -8.82
C CYS A 361 -29.21 11.64 -8.83
N ASN A 362 -29.91 11.72 -7.70
CA ASN A 362 -30.91 12.76 -7.47
C ASN A 362 -30.26 14.13 -7.23
N ALA A 363 -31.06 15.19 -7.10
CA ALA A 363 -30.56 16.56 -6.94
C ALA A 363 -29.67 16.73 -5.68
N ASP A 364 -30.04 16.11 -4.56
CA ASP A 364 -29.29 16.19 -3.30
C ASP A 364 -27.94 15.47 -3.39
N GLN A 365 -27.92 14.28 -4.00
CA GLN A 365 -26.68 13.52 -4.24
C GLN A 365 -25.75 14.28 -5.18
N LYS A 366 -26.28 14.87 -6.26
CA LYS A 366 -25.49 15.72 -7.18
C LYS A 366 -24.92 16.94 -6.46
N LYS A 367 -25.70 17.56 -5.56
CA LYS A 367 -25.25 18.69 -4.74
C LYS A 367 -24.17 18.28 -3.75
N GLU A 368 -24.30 17.12 -3.11
CA GLU A 368 -23.28 16.56 -2.22
C GLU A 368 -21.97 16.29 -2.96
N ILE A 369 -22.01 15.62 -4.11
CA ILE A 369 -20.84 15.35 -4.96
C ILE A 369 -20.11 16.65 -5.32
N LYS A 370 -20.86 17.67 -5.76
CA LYS A 370 -20.30 19.00 -6.06
C LYS A 370 -19.67 19.64 -4.83
N SER A 371 -20.29 19.49 -3.67
CA SER A 371 -19.79 20.06 -2.41
C SER A 371 -18.51 19.39 -1.96
N LEU A 372 -18.41 18.05 -2.07
CA LEU A 372 -17.18 17.30 -1.78
C LEU A 372 -16.05 17.69 -2.74
N TYR A 373 -16.35 17.78 -4.04
CA TYR A 373 -15.37 18.25 -5.02
C TYR A 373 -14.90 19.68 -4.72
N ALA A 374 -15.84 20.60 -4.47
CA ALA A 374 -15.53 22.00 -4.18
C ALA A 374 -14.69 22.15 -2.92
N LEU A 375 -14.99 21.37 -1.87
CA LEU A 375 -14.22 21.35 -0.64
C LEU A 375 -12.83 20.74 -0.84
N GLY A 376 -12.71 19.65 -1.60
CA GLY A 376 -11.42 19.06 -1.96
C GLY A 376 -10.54 20.01 -2.77
N GLU A 377 -11.11 20.70 -3.75
CA GLU A 377 -10.42 21.72 -4.55
C GLU A 377 -10.09 22.97 -3.71
N LEU A 378 -10.97 23.41 -2.83
CA LEU A 378 -10.68 24.48 -1.87
C LEU A 378 -9.48 24.11 -1.00
N TRP A 379 -9.48 22.89 -0.45
CA TRP A 379 -8.39 22.38 0.35
C TRP A 379 -7.10 22.30 -0.47
N SER A 380 -7.14 21.78 -1.70
CA SER A 380 -5.96 21.62 -2.55
C SER A 380 -5.31 22.97 -2.91
N GLN A 381 -6.12 24.02 -3.09
CA GLN A 381 -5.64 25.39 -3.38
C GLN A 381 -4.99 26.07 -2.18
N ILE A 382 -5.40 25.71 -0.96
CA ILE A 382 -4.93 26.34 0.29
C ILE A 382 -3.80 25.54 0.93
N CYS A 383 -3.89 24.22 0.88
CA CYS A 383 -3.09 23.28 1.66
C CYS A 383 -2.23 22.36 0.79
N GLY A 384 -2.54 22.21 -0.49
CA GLY A 384 -1.86 21.29 -1.41
C GLY A 384 -0.89 22.00 -2.36
N ASN A 385 0.15 21.28 -2.77
CA ASN A 385 1.09 21.72 -3.81
C ASN A 385 0.86 21.03 -5.18
N TYR A 386 -0.16 20.19 -5.30
CA TYR A 386 -0.30 19.20 -6.39
C TYR A 386 -1.71 19.17 -6.98
N ASN A 387 -2.39 20.32 -6.94
CA ASN A 387 -3.75 20.46 -7.44
C ASN A 387 -3.91 20.03 -8.93
N LYS A 388 -2.88 20.22 -9.75
CA LYS A 388 -2.95 19.95 -11.20
C LYS A 388 -3.00 18.46 -11.54
N ASP A 389 -2.46 17.59 -10.69
CA ASP A 389 -2.31 16.15 -10.96
C ASP A 389 -3.41 15.28 -10.35
N MET A 390 -4.33 15.90 -9.61
CA MET A 390 -5.44 15.19 -8.98
C MET A 390 -6.62 15.00 -9.93
N ARG A 391 -7.15 13.78 -9.96
CA ARG A 391 -8.40 13.48 -10.66
C ARG A 391 -9.60 13.99 -9.87
N PHE A 392 -10.76 14.03 -10.54
CA PHE A 392 -12.02 14.41 -9.91
C PHE A 392 -12.35 13.55 -8.68
N GLN A 393 -12.16 12.23 -8.78
CA GLN A 393 -12.43 11.28 -7.69
C GLN A 393 -11.49 11.48 -6.51
N ASP A 394 -10.24 11.88 -6.77
CA ASP A 394 -9.24 12.10 -5.74
C ASP A 394 -9.59 13.33 -4.89
N MET A 395 -10.06 14.40 -5.54
CA MET A 395 -10.56 15.60 -4.85
C MET A 395 -11.70 15.29 -3.89
N MET A 396 -12.68 14.49 -4.32
CA MET A 396 -13.82 14.14 -3.47
C MET A 396 -13.44 13.31 -2.24
N LYS A 397 -12.26 12.67 -2.23
CA LYS A 397 -11.79 11.85 -1.10
C LYS A 397 -11.05 12.65 -0.03
N ILE A 398 -10.59 13.87 -0.33
CA ILE A 398 -9.88 14.73 0.63
C ILE A 398 -10.75 15.02 1.86
N PRO A 399 -12.02 15.46 1.71
CA PRO A 399 -12.89 15.76 2.85
C PRO A 399 -12.98 14.63 3.87
N PHE A 400 -13.00 13.37 3.44
CA PHE A 400 -13.13 12.22 4.36
C PHE A 400 -11.97 12.10 5.36
N GLY A 401 -10.82 12.69 5.06
CA GLY A 401 -9.67 12.72 5.95
C GLY A 401 -9.55 13.99 6.79
N MET A 402 -10.49 14.94 6.73
CA MET A 402 -10.37 16.21 7.45
C MET A 402 -10.85 16.11 8.91
N ASP A 403 -10.25 16.90 9.81
CA ASP A 403 -10.85 17.17 11.12
C ASP A 403 -12.09 18.07 10.93
N HIS A 404 -13.19 17.78 11.63
CA HIS A 404 -14.44 18.53 11.47
C HIS A 404 -14.27 20.03 11.71
N ASP A 405 -13.59 20.40 12.81
CA ASP A 405 -13.45 21.81 13.17
C ASP A 405 -12.52 22.53 12.19
N SER A 406 -11.45 21.87 11.74
CA SER A 406 -10.57 22.37 10.67
C SER A 406 -11.31 22.52 9.34
N CYS A 407 -12.20 21.58 8.98
CA CYS A 407 -13.04 21.64 7.78
C CYS A 407 -13.99 22.84 7.82
N VAL A 408 -14.75 23.00 8.90
CA VAL A 408 -15.67 24.13 9.08
C VAL A 408 -14.91 25.46 9.04
N LYS A 409 -13.74 25.51 9.69
CA LYS A 409 -12.88 26.71 9.69
C LYS A 409 -12.35 27.04 8.30
N LEU A 410 -11.84 26.06 7.54
CA LEU A 410 -11.39 26.25 6.16
C LEU A 410 -12.48 26.90 5.31
N ILE A 411 -13.71 26.37 5.40
CA ILE A 411 -14.85 26.88 4.64
C ILE A 411 -15.18 28.32 5.06
N LYS A 412 -15.36 28.58 6.35
CA LYS A 412 -15.70 29.93 6.87
C LYS A 412 -14.65 30.98 6.53
N ASP A 413 -13.38 30.59 6.54
CA ASP A 413 -12.27 31.52 6.31
C ASP A 413 -12.02 31.75 4.81
N LYS A 414 -12.15 30.70 3.99
CA LYS A 414 -11.67 30.72 2.60
C LYS A 414 -12.77 30.64 1.53
N TRP A 415 -13.99 30.23 1.84
CA TRP A 415 -15.08 30.09 0.85
C TRP A 415 -15.79 31.43 0.51
N LYS A 416 -15.02 32.43 0.06
CA LYS A 416 -15.51 33.79 -0.22
C LYS A 416 -14.94 34.36 -1.53
N GLY A 417 -15.68 35.27 -2.15
CA GLY A 417 -15.23 36.12 -3.26
C GLY A 417 -14.44 35.37 -4.34
N SER A 418 -13.18 35.76 -4.52
CA SER A 418 -12.28 35.23 -5.56
C SER A 418 -11.97 33.74 -5.43
N MET A 419 -12.04 33.16 -4.23
CA MET A 419 -11.76 31.73 -4.05
C MET A 419 -12.85 30.86 -4.68
N LYS A 420 -14.13 31.27 -4.57
CA LYS A 420 -15.24 30.57 -5.23
C LYS A 420 -15.04 30.52 -6.74
N SER A 421 -14.60 31.63 -7.33
CA SER A 421 -14.30 31.71 -8.77
C SER A 421 -13.16 30.78 -9.14
N LYS A 422 -12.05 30.78 -8.38
CA LYS A 422 -10.90 29.89 -8.64
C LYS A 422 -11.27 28.41 -8.60
N VAL A 423 -12.04 27.99 -7.60
CA VAL A 423 -12.51 26.60 -7.48
C VAL A 423 -13.43 26.24 -8.66
N ALA A 424 -14.32 27.14 -9.08
CA ALA A 424 -15.18 26.92 -10.24
C ALA A 424 -14.42 26.86 -11.56
N GLU A 425 -13.38 27.68 -11.74
CA GLU A 425 -12.49 27.67 -12.92
C GLU A 425 -11.68 26.38 -13.00
N ALA A 426 -11.09 25.93 -11.89
CA ALA A 426 -10.32 24.69 -11.84
C ALA A 426 -11.18 23.47 -12.24
N GLY A 427 -12.45 23.45 -11.81
CA GLY A 427 -13.40 22.43 -12.23
C GLY A 427 -13.66 22.36 -13.73
N GLN A 428 -13.57 23.47 -14.46
CA GLN A 428 -13.75 23.46 -15.92
C GLN A 428 -12.56 22.81 -16.63
N SER A 429 -11.34 23.01 -16.12
CA SER A 429 -10.13 22.46 -16.74
C SER A 429 -9.95 20.96 -16.55
N LYS A 430 -10.54 20.38 -15.49
CA LYS A 430 -10.30 18.97 -15.10
C LYS A 430 -11.25 17.96 -15.74
N GLY A 431 -12.01 18.36 -16.77
CA GLY A 431 -12.69 17.45 -17.69
C GLY A 431 -13.41 16.29 -17.00
N SER A 432 -14.42 16.56 -16.18
CA SER A 432 -15.30 15.50 -15.70
C SER A 432 -15.99 14.87 -16.92
N GLY A 433 -15.58 13.67 -17.31
CA GLY A 433 -16.23 12.92 -18.37
C GLY A 433 -17.72 12.79 -18.06
N GLY A 434 -18.57 13.44 -18.87
CA GLY A 434 -20.02 13.33 -18.78
C GLY A 434 -20.69 14.18 -17.69
N GLU A 435 -21.47 15.18 -18.11
CA GLU A 435 -22.57 15.83 -17.37
C GLU A 435 -22.30 16.65 -16.09
N LEU A 436 -21.16 16.50 -15.41
CA LEU A 436 -20.89 17.26 -14.19
C LEU A 436 -20.49 18.69 -14.55
N LYS A 437 -21.49 19.56 -14.75
CA LYS A 437 -21.31 21.00 -14.97
C LYS A 437 -20.73 21.67 -13.71
N LEU A 438 -19.41 21.57 -13.54
CA LEU A 438 -18.67 22.13 -12.40
C LEU A 438 -18.72 23.66 -12.33
N ASN A 439 -19.14 24.34 -13.41
CA ASN A 439 -19.46 25.76 -13.39
C ASN A 439 -20.59 26.14 -12.41
N THR A 440 -21.38 25.17 -11.93
CA THR A 440 -22.40 25.35 -10.88
C THR A 440 -21.86 25.25 -9.46
N VAL A 441 -20.57 24.93 -9.27
CA VAL A 441 -19.93 24.93 -7.93
C VAL A 441 -19.97 26.33 -7.29
N LYS A 442 -19.98 27.38 -8.10
CA LYS A 442 -20.14 28.78 -7.63
C LYS A 442 -21.47 29.03 -6.91
N ASP A 443 -22.49 28.22 -7.19
CA ASP A 443 -23.83 28.34 -6.63
C ASP A 443 -23.93 27.69 -5.23
N LEU A 444 -22.88 26.97 -4.79
CA LEU A 444 -22.84 26.36 -3.47
C LEU A 444 -22.69 27.41 -2.35
N SER A 445 -23.58 27.30 -1.37
CA SER A 445 -23.54 28.09 -0.14
C SER A 445 -22.47 27.57 0.82
N GLU A 446 -22.13 28.36 1.84
CA GLU A 446 -21.25 27.92 2.93
C GLU A 446 -21.79 26.67 3.63
N GLN A 447 -23.11 26.60 3.84
CA GLN A 447 -23.78 25.49 4.52
C GLN A 447 -23.72 24.20 3.70
N ASP A 448 -23.71 24.29 2.37
CA ASP A 448 -23.59 23.12 1.50
C ASP A 448 -22.24 22.43 1.67
N LEU A 449 -21.17 23.21 1.81
CA LEU A 449 -19.83 22.69 2.07
C LEU A 449 -19.70 22.18 3.52
N ILE A 450 -20.29 22.87 4.51
CA ILE A 450 -20.26 22.41 5.91
C ILE A 450 -21.00 21.08 6.07
N ALA A 451 -22.09 20.87 5.32
CA ALA A 451 -22.87 19.64 5.36
C ALA A 451 -22.09 18.38 4.91
N VAL A 452 -20.99 18.57 4.18
CA VAL A 452 -20.10 17.47 3.74
C VAL A 452 -18.80 17.38 4.52
N CYS A 453 -18.61 18.21 5.56
CA CYS A 453 -17.54 17.99 6.52
C CYS A 453 -17.76 16.66 7.26
N PRO A 454 -16.68 15.91 7.58
CA PRO A 454 -16.77 14.73 8.44
C PRO A 454 -17.49 15.04 9.76
N PRO A 455 -18.20 14.08 10.37
CA PRO A 455 -18.83 14.32 11.67
C PRO A 455 -17.78 14.62 12.75
N LYS A 456 -18.19 15.29 13.84
CA LYS A 456 -17.31 15.48 15.00
C LYS A 456 -16.99 14.13 15.64
N PHE A 457 -15.72 13.80 15.69
CA PHE A 457 -15.22 12.66 16.45
C PHE A 457 -14.67 13.15 17.78
N GLU A 458 -15.13 12.57 18.88
CA GLU A 458 -14.49 12.78 20.18
C GLU A 458 -13.07 12.21 20.10
N LYS A 459 -12.06 13.09 20.11
CA LYS A 459 -10.66 12.69 20.16
C LYS A 459 -10.46 11.85 21.41
N ASN A 460 -9.99 10.61 21.28
CA ASN A 460 -9.43 9.90 22.42
C ASN A 460 -8.14 10.65 22.85
N PRO A 461 -8.14 11.43 23.96
CA PRO A 461 -7.23 12.58 24.05
C PRO A 461 -5.77 12.24 24.37
N ASN A 462 -5.42 11.03 24.80
CA ASN A 462 -4.13 10.86 25.49
C ASN A 462 -3.33 9.63 25.04
N GLY A 463 -2.27 9.90 24.27
CA GLY A 463 -1.08 9.04 24.15
C GLY A 463 -0.35 9.32 22.85
N ASN A 464 0.98 9.37 22.87
CA ASN A 464 1.77 9.24 21.65
C ASN A 464 1.79 7.76 21.24
N PRO A 465 1.89 7.41 19.94
CA PRO A 465 2.11 6.03 19.55
C PRO A 465 3.34 5.49 20.29
N LYS A 466 3.30 4.22 20.72
CA LYS A 466 4.50 3.57 21.22
C LYS A 466 5.45 3.39 20.03
N MET A 467 6.48 4.23 19.96
CA MET A 467 7.53 4.10 18.96
C MET A 467 8.41 2.92 19.33
N VAL A 468 8.50 1.93 18.45
CA VAL A 468 9.28 0.71 18.63
C VAL A 468 10.39 0.67 17.60
N GLY A 469 11.63 0.68 18.08
CA GLY A 469 12.80 0.73 17.22
C GLY A 469 12.94 2.08 16.54
N MET A 470 13.87 2.92 17.01
CA MET A 470 14.37 4.04 16.21
C MET A 470 15.59 3.53 15.48
N PHE A 471 15.63 3.66 14.15
CA PHE A 471 16.92 3.60 13.48
C PHE A 471 17.74 4.75 14.03
N GLY A 472 18.80 4.46 14.77
CA GLY A 472 19.81 5.46 15.10
C GLY A 472 20.21 6.17 13.80
N ASP A 473 20.43 7.48 13.88
CA ASP A 473 20.75 8.37 12.75
C ASP A 473 21.48 7.61 11.65
N ARG A 474 20.75 7.26 10.59
CA ARG A 474 21.32 6.40 9.56
C ARG A 474 22.50 7.14 8.97
N LYS A 475 23.68 6.53 9.03
CA LYS A 475 24.77 6.93 8.15
C LYS A 475 24.23 6.85 6.71
N PRO A 476 24.51 7.86 5.87
CA PRO A 476 24.25 7.78 4.43
C PRO A 476 24.74 6.43 3.91
N LYS A 477 23.93 5.76 3.07
CA LYS A 477 24.33 4.52 2.41
C LYS A 477 25.59 4.82 1.60
N THR A 478 26.59 3.96 1.72
CA THR A 478 27.81 4.01 0.92
C THR A 478 27.49 3.63 -0.54
N GLY A 479 28.31 4.06 -1.50
CA GLY A 479 28.16 3.68 -2.91
C GLY A 479 27.96 2.17 -3.15
N PRO A 480 28.71 1.27 -2.48
CA PRO A 480 28.48 -0.17 -2.53
C PRO A 480 27.07 -0.60 -2.10
N GLU A 481 26.55 -0.06 -1.00
CA GLU A 481 25.22 -0.42 -0.48
C GLU A 481 24.09 0.05 -1.41
N ILE A 482 24.31 1.14 -2.15
CA ILE A 482 23.38 1.61 -3.20
C ILE A 482 23.42 0.65 -4.40
N LEU A 483 24.62 0.24 -4.83
CA LEU A 483 24.81 -0.68 -5.94
C LEU A 483 24.21 -2.06 -5.63
N GLU A 484 24.49 -2.62 -4.46
CA GLU A 484 23.92 -3.89 -3.99
C GLU A 484 22.39 -3.83 -3.96
N ALA A 485 21.81 -2.79 -3.34
CA ALA A 485 20.36 -2.68 -3.21
C ALA A 485 19.60 -2.54 -4.54
N LYS A 486 20.21 -1.92 -5.57
CA LYS A 486 19.57 -1.71 -6.89
C LYS A 486 19.91 -2.80 -7.91
N CYS A 487 21.07 -3.45 -7.80
CA CYS A 487 21.56 -4.35 -8.84
C CYS A 487 21.56 -5.84 -8.43
N ALA A 488 21.58 -6.17 -7.14
CA ALA A 488 21.65 -7.57 -6.66
C ALA A 488 20.49 -8.42 -7.20
N GLY A 489 19.26 -7.89 -7.16
CA GLY A 489 18.06 -8.61 -7.60
C GLY A 489 18.06 -9.06 -9.06
N CYS A 490 18.80 -8.36 -9.94
CA CYS A 490 18.88 -8.69 -11.37
C CYS A 490 20.07 -9.60 -11.73
N HIS A 491 21.05 -9.76 -10.83
CA HIS A 491 22.35 -10.38 -11.14
C HIS A 491 22.78 -11.48 -10.16
N GLU A 492 22.05 -11.71 -9.06
CA GLU A 492 22.30 -12.83 -8.14
C GLU A 492 21.66 -14.16 -8.58
N SER A 493 20.74 -14.14 -9.55
CA SER A 493 20.22 -15.40 -10.10
C SER A 493 21.23 -15.98 -11.09
N ALA A 494 21.92 -17.04 -10.69
CA ALA A 494 22.70 -17.90 -11.57
C ALA A 494 21.77 -18.51 -12.65
N ARG A 495 21.54 -17.77 -13.74
CA ARG A 495 21.11 -18.36 -15.00
C ARG A 495 22.39 -18.71 -15.76
N GLU A 496 22.43 -19.91 -16.33
CA GLU A 496 23.62 -20.48 -17.01
C GLU A 496 24.14 -19.61 -18.18
N ASP A 497 23.40 -18.57 -18.59
CA ASP A 497 23.74 -17.64 -19.67
C ASP A 497 24.25 -16.26 -19.21
N ARG A 498 24.37 -15.99 -17.90
CA ARG A 498 24.88 -14.71 -17.39
C ARG A 498 25.93 -14.89 -16.30
N PRO A 499 27.04 -14.12 -16.31
CA PRO A 499 28.04 -14.20 -15.26
C PRO A 499 27.43 -13.79 -13.91
N PHE A 500 27.65 -14.63 -12.88
CA PHE A 500 27.43 -14.28 -11.48
C PHE A 500 28.40 -13.16 -11.09
N ILE A 501 27.90 -12.10 -10.47
CA ILE A 501 28.71 -10.94 -10.09
C ILE A 501 28.74 -10.83 -8.57
N ASP A 502 29.95 -10.83 -8.02
CA ASP A 502 30.19 -10.57 -6.61
C ASP A 502 30.24 -9.05 -6.37
N PHE A 503 29.15 -8.49 -5.88
CA PHE A 503 29.04 -7.06 -5.55
C PHE A 503 29.93 -6.63 -4.38
N THR A 504 30.43 -7.58 -3.59
CA THR A 504 31.33 -7.28 -2.48
C THR A 504 32.79 -7.17 -2.92
N ASN A 505 33.13 -7.74 -4.08
CA ASN A 505 34.47 -7.69 -4.66
C ASN A 505 34.44 -7.71 -6.21
N PRO A 506 33.85 -6.69 -6.86
CA PRO A 506 33.67 -6.70 -8.31
C PRO A 506 35.02 -6.62 -9.03
N SER A 507 35.16 -7.34 -10.15
CA SER A 507 36.35 -7.20 -10.98
C SER A 507 36.38 -5.83 -11.67
N ILE A 508 37.57 -5.39 -12.09
CA ILE A 508 37.73 -4.14 -12.85
C ILE A 508 36.91 -4.17 -14.16
N ALA A 509 36.82 -5.36 -14.78
CA ALA A 509 36.03 -5.53 -15.99
C ALA A 509 34.53 -5.29 -15.72
N ASP A 510 34.03 -5.79 -14.58
CA ASP A 510 32.64 -5.55 -14.15
C ASP A 510 32.42 -4.05 -13.95
N ILE A 511 33.28 -3.40 -13.16
CA ILE A 511 33.17 -1.96 -12.86
C ILE A 511 33.15 -1.10 -14.13
N ASN A 512 34.02 -1.40 -15.11
CA ASN A 512 34.07 -0.65 -16.36
C ASN A 512 32.81 -0.83 -17.20
N MET A 513 32.32 -2.07 -17.29
CA MET A 513 31.05 -2.36 -17.95
C MET A 513 29.92 -1.57 -17.26
N TRP A 514 29.84 -1.58 -15.92
CA TRP A 514 28.82 -0.84 -15.19
C TRP A 514 28.91 0.67 -15.40
N ALA A 515 30.09 1.27 -15.29
CA ALA A 515 30.26 2.71 -15.50
C ALA A 515 29.84 3.12 -16.92
N GLN A 516 30.20 2.32 -17.94
CA GLN A 516 29.75 2.54 -19.31
C GLN A 516 28.24 2.40 -19.43
N HIS A 517 27.66 1.31 -18.95
CA HIS A 517 26.23 1.06 -19.07
C HIS A 517 25.37 2.04 -18.25
N THR A 518 25.90 2.57 -17.14
CA THR A 518 25.17 3.48 -16.24
C THR A 518 25.26 4.94 -16.66
N PHE A 519 26.44 5.41 -17.08
CA PHE A 519 26.66 6.84 -17.34
C PHE A 519 26.78 7.18 -18.83
N ASN A 520 26.93 6.20 -19.72
CA ASN A 520 27.03 6.48 -21.15
C ASN A 520 25.65 6.65 -21.79
N LYS A 521 25.18 7.90 -21.79
CA LYS A 521 23.91 8.30 -22.42
C LYS A 521 23.86 8.07 -23.95
N SER A 522 25.00 7.78 -24.59
CA SER A 522 25.05 7.43 -26.02
C SER A 522 24.75 5.97 -26.33
N LEU A 523 24.69 5.10 -25.31
CA LEU A 523 24.29 3.70 -25.51
C LEU A 523 22.82 3.64 -25.93
N PRO A 524 22.44 2.71 -26.83
CA PRO A 524 21.04 2.41 -27.10
C PRO A 524 20.32 2.11 -25.78
N GLU A 525 19.11 2.62 -25.61
CA GLU A 525 18.35 2.57 -24.35
C GLU A 525 18.28 1.17 -23.71
N LYS A 526 18.07 0.14 -24.53
CA LYS A 526 18.10 -1.28 -24.13
C LYS A 526 19.43 -1.79 -23.54
N LYS A 527 20.49 -0.99 -23.62
CA LYS A 527 21.82 -1.26 -23.08
C LYS A 527 22.17 -0.32 -21.92
N GLN A 528 21.33 0.65 -21.56
CA GLN A 528 21.58 1.51 -20.40
C GLN A 528 21.17 0.80 -19.11
N MET A 529 21.78 1.16 -17.99
CA MET A 529 21.49 0.59 -16.67
C MET A 529 21.34 1.68 -15.60
N PRO A 530 20.22 1.72 -14.86
CA PRO A 530 18.98 1.00 -15.15
C PRO A 530 18.38 1.45 -16.50
N PRO A 531 17.49 0.64 -17.10
CA PRO A 531 16.71 1.05 -18.27
C PRO A 531 16.06 2.42 -18.05
N SER A 532 16.09 3.28 -19.07
CA SER A 532 15.79 4.71 -18.94
C SER A 532 14.34 5.01 -18.54
N ASP A 533 13.48 4.02 -18.71
CA ASP A 533 12.05 3.99 -18.48
C ASP A 533 11.64 3.62 -17.04
N GLU A 534 12.50 3.04 -16.20
CA GLU A 534 12.06 2.55 -14.88
C GLU A 534 12.75 3.08 -13.62
N ASN A 535 13.97 3.60 -13.63
CA ASN A 535 14.62 4.06 -12.37
C ASN A 535 15.80 5.01 -12.60
N GLN A 536 15.60 6.22 -13.14
CA GLN A 536 16.71 7.18 -13.22
C GLN A 536 17.33 7.40 -11.83
N LEU A 537 18.66 7.29 -11.73
CA LEU A 537 19.39 7.59 -10.51
C LEU A 537 19.11 9.04 -10.13
N GLU A 538 18.73 9.28 -8.88
CA GLU A 538 18.61 10.65 -8.39
C GLU A 538 19.99 11.33 -8.46
N PRO A 539 20.10 12.65 -8.71
CA PRO A 539 21.39 13.31 -8.91
C PRO A 539 22.41 13.07 -7.78
N GLU A 540 21.93 12.93 -6.54
CA GLU A 540 22.76 12.62 -5.38
C GLU A 540 23.25 11.16 -5.38
N GLU A 541 22.42 10.22 -5.84
CA GLU A 541 22.80 8.81 -6.02
C GLU A 541 23.78 8.63 -7.19
N GLU A 542 23.54 9.33 -8.31
CA GLU A 542 24.43 9.36 -9.47
C GLU A 542 25.81 9.90 -9.04
N LYS A 543 25.83 11.00 -8.27
CA LYS A 543 27.05 11.56 -7.71
C LYS A 543 27.77 10.58 -6.78
N MET A 544 27.07 9.93 -5.85
CA MET A 544 27.66 8.94 -4.94
C MET A 544 28.23 7.72 -5.69
N LEU A 545 27.54 7.24 -6.72
CA LEU A 545 28.02 6.14 -7.56
C LEU A 545 29.24 6.55 -8.38
N LYS A 546 29.23 7.75 -8.97
CA LYS A 546 30.40 8.31 -9.66
C LYS A 546 31.60 8.42 -8.72
N GLU A 547 31.41 8.99 -7.52
CA GLU A 547 32.46 9.10 -6.52
C GLU A 547 33.00 7.73 -6.09
N TYR A 548 32.12 6.73 -5.95
CA TYR A 548 32.51 5.35 -5.67
C TYR A 548 33.35 4.75 -6.81
N PHE A 549 32.89 4.83 -8.06
CA PHE A 549 33.63 4.33 -9.21
C PHE A 549 34.95 5.05 -9.40
N ILE A 550 34.98 6.39 -9.24
CA ILE A 550 36.21 7.18 -9.24
C ILE A 550 37.14 6.68 -8.15
N LYS A 551 36.66 6.47 -6.92
CA LYS A 551 37.49 6.00 -5.81
C LYS A 551 38.09 4.62 -6.10
N VAL A 552 37.30 3.68 -6.61
CA VAL A 552 37.77 2.33 -6.95
C VAL A 552 38.75 2.35 -8.14
N LEU A 553 38.49 3.16 -9.17
CA LEU A 553 39.35 3.28 -10.36
C LEU A 553 40.59 4.14 -10.13
N SER A 554 40.54 5.13 -9.23
CA SER A 554 41.65 6.05 -8.91
C SER A 554 42.84 5.37 -8.24
N GLY A 555 42.66 4.14 -7.72
CA GLY A 555 43.75 3.28 -7.31
C GLY A 555 44.62 2.78 -8.48
N GLN A 556 44.26 3.06 -9.73
CA GLN A 556 45.00 2.67 -10.93
C GLN A 556 45.08 3.83 -11.93
N GLU A 557 46.26 4.44 -12.09
CA GLU A 557 46.49 5.66 -12.88
C GLU A 557 46.01 5.59 -14.34
N GLN A 558 45.90 4.39 -14.92
CA GLN A 558 45.61 4.17 -16.33
C GLN A 558 44.13 4.42 -16.74
N TYR A 559 43.21 4.68 -15.81
CA TYR A 559 41.76 4.72 -16.11
C TYR A 559 41.01 6.03 -15.82
N LYS A 560 41.71 7.15 -15.58
CA LYS A 560 41.08 8.49 -15.39
C LYS A 560 40.21 8.98 -16.57
N ARG A 561 40.21 8.30 -17.72
CA ARG A 561 39.47 8.70 -18.95
C ARG A 561 38.13 8.00 -19.16
N ALA A 562 37.74 7.03 -18.32
CA ALA A 562 36.59 6.17 -18.58
C ALA A 562 35.24 6.72 -18.07
N ILE A 563 35.25 7.75 -17.23
CA ILE A 563 34.04 8.40 -16.72
C ILE A 563 33.97 9.79 -17.38
N PRO A 564 32.94 10.08 -18.20
CA PRO A 564 32.72 11.43 -18.73
C PRO A 564 32.60 12.44 -17.58
N GLU A 565 33.21 13.62 -17.72
CA GLU A 565 33.08 14.73 -16.76
C GLU A 565 31.62 15.11 -16.48
#